data_AF-A0A949T004-F1
#
_entry.id   AF-A0A949T004-F1
#
_cell.length_a   1.000
_cell.length_b   1.000
_cell.length_c   1.000
_cell.angle_alpha   90.00
_cell.angle_beta   90.00
_cell.angle_gamma   90.00
#
_symmetry.space_group_name_H-M   'P 1'
#
loop_
_entity.id
_entity.type
_entity.pdbx_description
1 polymer ?
#
loop_
_entity_poly.entity_id
_entity_poly.type
_entity_poly.pdbx_seq_one_letter_code
_entity_poly.pdbx_strand_id
1 'polypeptide(L)'
;MKVGRWQITRARPPGVTGHEIWELPGSDIEFWRRAGTTYVHRRRAEGVKEAEIGREVASEVALVLGRLQRGEYSRALALKGFTRAFICGGLTVLDGFRESLSALKPPFSLQFGEGSLGAVMGGRAWLAENGFDSGAVFDVGQSALKIDLFAPQGEEVRIVARDLQRAPIIFEAERIKLGEARLAEIGAASLEFVADVLAESLESRFLPPPRAVLSLPCPLSDDLVPGGSTYTHWANDATLVSRLVQALDARLQSRARLAQCHWRTAPEIRLWVINDAEMAAVGARRQAGGGGKMLVLTLGYGPGAALVEG
;
A
#
# COMPACT_ATOMS: atom_id res chain seq x y z
N MET A 1 3.05 18.67 8.81
CA MET A 1 4.36 19.27 8.52
C MET A 1 4.30 20.13 7.25
N LYS A 2 5.17 21.13 7.10
CA LYS A 2 5.24 21.98 5.90
C LYS A 2 6.61 21.84 5.22
N VAL A 3 6.61 21.63 3.90
CA VAL A 3 7.83 21.54 3.07
C VAL A 3 7.65 22.46 1.87
N GLY A 4 8.25 23.65 1.92
CA GLY A 4 7.99 24.70 0.94
C GLY A 4 6.49 25.05 0.90
N ARG A 5 5.85 24.80 -0.25
CA ARG A 5 4.40 25.00 -0.49
C ARG A 5 3.52 23.78 -0.18
N TRP A 6 4.12 22.68 0.24
CA TRP A 6 3.41 21.45 0.57
C TRP A 6 2.94 21.45 2.02
N GLN A 7 1.64 21.28 2.23
CA GLN A 7 1.03 20.97 3.51
C GLN A 7 0.82 19.47 3.60
N ILE A 8 1.64 18.81 4.41
CA ILE A 8 1.66 17.35 4.52
C ILE A 8 1.06 16.95 5.86
N THR A 9 0.07 16.07 5.83
CA THR A 9 -0.66 15.63 7.03
C THR A 9 -0.85 14.13 7.02
N ARG A 10 -0.73 13.50 8.19
CA ARG A 10 -1.15 12.11 8.39
C ARG A 10 -2.66 12.01 8.24
N ALA A 11 -3.14 11.26 7.24
CA ALA A 11 -4.57 10.94 7.16
C ALA A 11 -4.92 9.94 8.26
N ARG A 12 -6.01 10.16 9.00
CA ARG A 12 -6.52 9.26 10.04
C ARG A 12 -7.99 8.97 9.76
N PRO A 13 -8.31 7.92 8.99
CA PRO A 13 -9.70 7.60 8.73
C PRO A 13 -10.41 7.17 10.02
N PRO A 14 -11.57 7.77 10.36
CA PRO A 14 -12.28 7.42 11.57
C PRO A 14 -12.61 5.93 11.62
N GLY A 15 -12.37 5.29 12.77
CA GLY A 15 -12.64 3.86 12.95
C GLY A 15 -11.69 2.92 12.20
N VAL A 16 -10.60 3.43 11.60
CA VAL A 16 -9.60 2.62 10.90
C VAL A 16 -8.28 2.62 11.65
N THR A 17 -7.74 1.44 11.92
CA THR A 17 -6.42 1.28 12.57
C THR A 17 -5.55 0.33 11.75
N GLY A 18 -4.35 0.76 11.33
CA GLY A 18 -3.36 -0.11 10.69
C GLY A 18 -2.68 -1.08 11.68
N HIS A 19 -2.32 -2.28 11.22
CA HIS A 19 -1.69 -3.32 12.03
C HIS A 19 -0.52 -4.01 11.31
N GLU A 20 0.56 -4.22 12.06
CA GLU A 20 1.72 -5.01 11.62
C GLU A 20 1.44 -6.51 11.77
N ILE A 21 1.17 -7.18 10.65
CA ILE A 21 0.87 -8.61 10.65
C ILE A 21 1.85 -9.44 9.83
N TRP A 22 2.76 -8.79 9.10
CA TRP A 22 3.58 -9.44 8.08
C TRP A 22 4.54 -10.50 8.66
N GLU A 23 5.09 -10.25 9.84
CA GLU A 23 5.95 -11.20 10.54
C GLU A 23 5.20 -12.32 11.28
N LEU A 24 3.86 -12.32 11.31
CA LEU A 24 3.10 -13.28 12.14
C LEU A 24 3.48 -14.73 11.79
N PRO A 25 3.67 -15.60 12.81
CA PRO A 25 3.94 -17.01 12.55
C PRO A 25 2.83 -17.63 11.71
N GLY A 26 3.18 -18.07 10.51
CA GLY A 26 2.33 -18.78 9.57
C GLY A 26 2.26 -20.27 9.87
N SER A 27 2.21 -21.08 8.81
CA SER A 27 2.28 -22.54 8.92
C SER A 27 3.62 -23.03 9.47
N ASP A 28 4.71 -22.75 8.78
CA ASP A 28 6.07 -23.16 9.12
C ASP A 28 7.07 -22.00 9.25
N ILE A 29 6.73 -20.84 8.69
CA ILE A 29 7.57 -19.63 8.63
C ILE A 29 6.71 -18.36 8.79
N GLU A 30 7.33 -17.19 8.75
CA GLU A 30 6.63 -15.90 8.83
C GLU A 30 5.65 -15.73 7.65
N PHE A 31 4.46 -15.17 7.93
CA PHE A 31 3.34 -15.07 6.99
C PHE A 31 3.75 -14.49 5.64
N TRP A 32 4.52 -13.40 5.62
CA TRP A 32 4.98 -12.78 4.38
C TRP A 32 5.82 -13.69 3.48
N ARG A 33 6.51 -14.70 4.04
CA ARG A 33 7.34 -15.63 3.27
C ARG A 33 6.54 -16.68 2.52
N ARG A 34 5.26 -16.88 2.87
CA ARG A 34 4.31 -17.79 2.21
C ARG A 34 3.21 -17.04 1.45
N ALA A 35 2.84 -15.83 1.91
CA ALA A 35 1.81 -14.99 1.31
C ALA A 35 2.35 -13.64 0.82
N GLY A 36 3.51 -13.68 0.16
CA GLY A 36 4.16 -12.51 -0.43
C GLY A 36 4.65 -12.78 -1.85
N THR A 37 4.85 -11.74 -2.66
CA THR A 37 5.27 -11.89 -4.06
C THR A 37 6.59 -12.67 -4.21
N THR A 38 7.50 -12.58 -3.24
CA THR A 38 8.75 -13.37 -3.23
C THR A 38 8.50 -14.88 -3.29
N TYR A 39 7.50 -15.35 -2.53
CA TYR A 39 7.08 -16.75 -2.54
C TYR A 39 6.60 -17.15 -3.94
N VAL A 40 5.70 -16.34 -4.49
CA VAL A 40 5.10 -16.56 -5.81
C VAL A 40 6.17 -16.62 -6.89
N HIS A 41 7.11 -15.68 -6.92
CA HIS A 41 8.20 -15.66 -7.89
C HIS A 41 9.08 -16.91 -7.78
N ARG A 42 9.42 -17.33 -6.55
CA ARG A 42 10.22 -18.54 -6.33
C ARG A 42 9.49 -19.78 -6.85
N ARG A 43 8.21 -19.97 -6.50
CA ARG A 43 7.41 -21.12 -6.96
C ARG A 43 7.25 -21.14 -8.48
N ARG A 44 7.04 -19.98 -9.12
CA ARG A 44 7.03 -19.86 -10.59
C ARG A 44 8.37 -20.28 -11.21
N ALA A 45 9.49 -19.86 -10.62
CA ALA A 45 10.82 -20.27 -11.08
C ALA A 45 11.08 -21.78 -10.91
N GLU A 46 10.44 -22.40 -9.92
CA GLU A 46 10.43 -23.86 -9.72
C GLU A 46 9.47 -24.60 -10.69
N GLY A 47 8.76 -23.90 -11.57
CA GLY A 47 7.85 -24.48 -12.56
C GLY A 47 6.47 -24.87 -12.02
N VAL A 48 6.10 -24.39 -10.84
CA VAL A 48 4.81 -24.68 -10.20
C VAL A 48 3.69 -23.93 -10.93
N LYS A 49 2.54 -24.60 -11.13
CA LYS A 49 1.41 -24.02 -11.84
C LYS A 49 0.77 -22.89 -11.02
N GLU A 50 0.32 -21.84 -11.69
CA GLU A 50 -0.29 -20.66 -11.07
C GLU A 50 -1.44 -21.01 -10.12
N ALA A 51 -2.34 -21.90 -10.55
CA ALA A 51 -3.46 -22.36 -9.73
C ALA A 51 -3.04 -23.11 -8.45
N GLU A 52 -1.89 -23.77 -8.47
CA GLU A 52 -1.30 -24.43 -7.30
C GLU A 52 -0.71 -23.40 -6.34
N ILE A 53 0.01 -22.41 -6.86
CA ILE A 53 0.51 -21.28 -6.06
C ILE A 53 -0.66 -20.54 -5.39
N GLY A 54 -1.74 -20.26 -6.13
CA GLY A 54 -2.94 -19.62 -5.60
C GLY A 54 -3.58 -20.41 -4.46
N ARG A 55 -3.65 -21.75 -4.57
CA ARG A 55 -4.12 -22.65 -3.49
C ARG A 55 -3.22 -22.61 -2.25
N GLU A 56 -1.91 -22.65 -2.42
CA GLU A 56 -0.93 -22.58 -1.33
C GLU A 56 -1.06 -21.25 -0.56
N VAL A 57 -1.08 -20.14 -1.30
CA VAL A 57 -1.23 -18.79 -0.71
C VAL A 57 -2.59 -18.64 -0.01
N ALA A 58 -3.68 -19.14 -0.61
CA ALA A 58 -5.01 -19.13 0.00
C ALA A 58 -5.04 -19.91 1.33
N SER A 59 -4.40 -21.07 1.37
CA SER A 59 -4.33 -21.91 2.57
C SER A 59 -3.58 -21.21 3.70
N GLU A 60 -2.46 -20.55 3.38
CA GLU A 60 -1.70 -19.76 4.34
C GLU A 60 -2.51 -18.57 4.88
N VAL A 61 -3.16 -17.82 3.98
CA VAL A 61 -4.02 -16.69 4.36
C VAL A 61 -5.15 -17.16 5.28
N ALA A 62 -5.81 -18.27 4.95
CA ALA A 62 -6.88 -18.83 5.78
C ALA A 62 -6.40 -19.20 7.19
N LEU A 63 -5.21 -19.82 7.29
CA LEU A 63 -4.60 -20.18 8.56
C LEU A 63 -4.39 -18.94 9.43
N VAL A 64 -3.70 -17.92 8.90
CA VAL A 64 -3.38 -16.70 9.65
C VAL A 64 -4.64 -15.93 10.03
N LEU A 65 -5.61 -15.80 9.11
CA LEU A 65 -6.90 -15.16 9.42
C LEU A 65 -7.67 -15.91 10.51
N GLY A 66 -7.69 -17.24 10.50
CA GLY A 66 -8.32 -18.04 11.55
C GLY A 66 -7.68 -17.82 12.91
N ARG A 67 -6.34 -17.79 12.97
CA ARG A 67 -5.58 -17.54 14.20
C ARG A 67 -5.78 -16.12 14.73
N LEU A 68 -5.80 -15.13 13.84
CA LEU A 68 -6.14 -13.74 14.16
C LEU A 68 -7.56 -13.64 14.74
N GLN A 69 -8.54 -14.27 14.10
CA GLN A 69 -9.95 -14.27 14.54
C GLN A 69 -10.11 -14.84 15.96
N ARG A 70 -9.36 -15.91 16.28
CA ARG A 70 -9.35 -16.53 17.62
C ARG A 70 -8.50 -15.78 18.65
N GLY A 71 -7.67 -14.83 18.22
CA GLY A 71 -6.79 -14.06 19.10
C GLY A 71 -5.56 -14.85 19.56
N GLU A 72 -5.04 -15.76 18.72
CA GLU A 72 -3.87 -16.58 19.05
C GLU A 72 -2.55 -15.80 19.00
N TYR A 73 -2.55 -14.60 18.40
CA TYR A 73 -1.36 -13.75 18.32
C TYR A 73 -1.44 -12.63 19.35
N SER A 74 -0.61 -12.71 20.40
CA SER A 74 -0.54 -11.69 21.47
C SER A 74 -0.32 -10.27 20.93
N ARG A 75 0.60 -10.10 19.96
CA ARG A 75 0.91 -8.80 19.34
C ARG A 75 -0.17 -8.27 18.40
N ALA A 76 -1.19 -9.07 18.08
CA ALA A 76 -2.28 -8.70 17.19
C ALA A 76 -3.66 -8.97 17.83
N LEU A 77 -3.75 -8.96 19.18
CA LEU A 77 -4.99 -9.20 19.91
C LEU A 77 -6.11 -8.22 19.55
N ALA A 78 -5.76 -7.00 19.16
CA ALA A 78 -6.71 -6.01 18.67
C ALA A 78 -7.51 -6.52 17.45
N LEU A 79 -6.96 -7.44 16.66
CA LEU A 79 -7.63 -8.03 15.50
C LEU A 79 -8.60 -9.15 15.87
N LYS A 80 -8.64 -9.63 17.12
CA LYS A 80 -9.51 -10.73 17.55
C LYS A 80 -10.99 -10.44 17.26
N GLY A 81 -11.74 -11.48 16.89
CA GLY A 81 -13.19 -11.43 16.83
C GLY A 81 -13.77 -10.62 15.68
N PHE A 82 -12.99 -10.32 14.64
CA PHE A 82 -13.57 -9.81 13.40
C PHE A 82 -14.58 -10.82 12.85
N THR A 83 -15.70 -10.29 12.34
CA THR A 83 -16.78 -11.10 11.75
C THR A 83 -16.73 -11.08 10.23
N ARG A 84 -15.90 -10.19 9.66
CA ARG A 84 -15.78 -9.94 8.23
C ARG A 84 -14.31 -9.77 7.87
N ALA A 85 -13.90 -10.33 6.74
CA ALA A 85 -12.59 -10.11 6.15
C ALA A 85 -12.75 -9.59 4.72
N PHE A 86 -12.15 -8.44 4.42
CA PHE A 86 -12.07 -7.87 3.09
C PHE A 86 -10.64 -7.99 2.58
N ILE A 87 -10.45 -8.66 1.44
CA ILE A 87 -9.11 -9.00 0.93
C ILE A 87 -8.92 -8.35 -0.44
N CYS A 88 -7.83 -7.61 -0.60
CA CYS A 88 -7.47 -6.98 -1.88
C CYS A 88 -5.96 -7.03 -2.10
N GLY A 89 -5.51 -6.55 -3.26
CA GLY A 89 -4.08 -6.50 -3.60
C GLY A 89 -3.70 -7.48 -4.71
N GLY A 90 -2.47 -7.35 -5.17
CA GLY A 90 -1.96 -8.05 -6.36
C GLY A 90 -1.95 -9.57 -6.26
N LEU A 91 -1.89 -10.17 -5.07
CA LEU A 91 -1.94 -11.64 -4.96
C LEU A 91 -3.36 -12.21 -5.04
N THR A 92 -4.39 -11.37 -4.94
CA THR A 92 -5.79 -11.82 -5.05
C THR A 92 -6.23 -12.17 -6.47
N VAL A 93 -5.35 -11.94 -7.46
CA VAL A 93 -5.54 -12.25 -8.87
C VAL A 93 -4.85 -13.55 -9.29
N LEU A 94 -4.15 -14.22 -8.38
CA LEU A 94 -3.59 -15.55 -8.64
C LEU A 94 -4.72 -16.53 -8.95
N ASP A 95 -4.54 -17.34 -9.99
CA ASP A 95 -5.52 -18.36 -10.37
C ASP A 95 -5.87 -19.26 -9.18
N GLY A 96 -7.17 -19.52 -8.98
CA GLY A 96 -7.63 -20.41 -7.92
C GLY A 96 -7.55 -19.85 -6.50
N PHE A 97 -6.95 -18.68 -6.25
CA PHE A 97 -6.82 -18.12 -4.90
C PHE A 97 -8.18 -17.86 -4.24
N ARG A 98 -9.08 -17.15 -4.93
CA ARG A 98 -10.39 -16.74 -4.37
C ARG A 98 -11.29 -17.93 -4.13
N GLU A 99 -11.32 -18.86 -5.08
CA GLU A 99 -12.11 -20.10 -5.02
C GLU A 99 -11.63 -20.96 -3.84
N SER A 100 -10.32 -21.11 -3.71
CA SER A 100 -9.72 -21.95 -2.66
C SER A 100 -9.94 -21.36 -1.27
N LEU A 101 -9.73 -20.04 -1.11
CA LEU A 101 -9.96 -19.38 0.16
C LEU A 101 -11.44 -19.45 0.58
N SER A 102 -12.36 -19.30 -0.37
CA SER A 102 -13.80 -19.41 -0.11
C SER A 102 -14.22 -20.84 0.22
N ALA A 103 -13.62 -21.84 -0.45
CA ALA A 103 -13.92 -23.26 -0.22
C ALA A 103 -13.53 -23.74 1.19
N LEU A 104 -12.59 -23.06 1.86
CA LEU A 104 -12.19 -23.34 3.24
C LEU A 104 -13.27 -22.95 4.27
N LYS A 105 -14.34 -22.25 3.86
CA LYS A 105 -15.48 -21.88 4.70
C LYS A 105 -15.07 -21.30 6.06
N PRO A 106 -14.31 -20.18 6.07
CA PRO A 106 -13.90 -19.59 7.34
C PRO A 106 -15.10 -19.14 8.19
N PRO A 107 -14.93 -19.00 9.51
CA PRO A 107 -16.02 -18.64 10.43
C PRO A 107 -16.42 -17.15 10.38
N PHE A 108 -16.10 -16.47 9.28
CA PHE A 108 -16.34 -15.04 9.04
C PHE A 108 -16.69 -14.83 7.57
N SER A 109 -17.40 -13.75 7.26
CA SER A 109 -17.75 -13.45 5.87
C SER A 109 -16.50 -12.99 5.10
N LEU A 110 -16.24 -13.60 3.95
CA LEU A 110 -15.19 -13.17 3.03
C LEU A 110 -15.74 -12.23 1.96
N GLN A 111 -15.03 -11.14 1.72
CA GLN A 111 -15.27 -10.20 0.64
C GLN A 111 -13.95 -9.89 -0.06
N PHE A 112 -14.00 -9.62 -1.37
CA PHE A 112 -12.82 -9.36 -2.17
C PHE A 112 -12.93 -8.01 -2.86
N GLY A 113 -11.87 -7.22 -2.78
CA GLY A 113 -11.76 -5.98 -3.54
C GLY A 113 -11.38 -6.22 -5.01
N GLU A 114 -11.43 -5.15 -5.78
CA GLU A 114 -11.03 -5.14 -7.19
C GLU A 114 -9.50 -5.18 -7.33
N GLY A 115 -8.98 -6.38 -7.56
CA GLY A 115 -7.59 -6.64 -7.94
C GLY A 115 -6.54 -5.89 -7.12
N SER A 116 -5.59 -5.29 -7.84
CA SER A 116 -4.42 -4.59 -7.27
C SER A 116 -4.67 -3.12 -6.90
N LEU A 117 -5.87 -2.58 -7.14
CA LEU A 117 -6.20 -1.16 -6.98
C LEU A 117 -6.95 -0.84 -5.68
N GLY A 118 -7.07 -1.79 -4.75
CA GLY A 118 -7.83 -1.61 -3.50
C GLY A 118 -7.42 -0.37 -2.70
N ALA A 119 -6.11 -0.11 -2.55
CA ALA A 119 -5.60 1.08 -1.90
C ALA A 119 -5.97 2.35 -2.67
N VAL A 120 -5.80 2.37 -3.99
CA VAL A 120 -6.13 3.51 -4.86
C VAL A 120 -7.60 3.91 -4.74
N MET A 121 -8.51 2.93 -4.77
CA MET A 121 -9.95 3.16 -4.57
C MET A 121 -10.24 3.75 -3.19
N GLY A 122 -9.48 3.34 -2.17
CA GLY A 122 -9.51 3.92 -0.85
C GLY A 122 -9.07 5.39 -0.79
N GLY A 123 -8.03 5.76 -1.53
CA GLY A 123 -7.59 7.15 -1.64
C GLY A 123 -8.62 8.06 -2.31
N ARG A 124 -9.31 7.56 -3.35
CA ARG A 124 -10.46 8.27 -3.95
C ARG A 124 -11.58 8.46 -2.94
N ALA A 125 -11.93 7.40 -2.20
CA ALA A 125 -12.95 7.46 -1.17
C ALA A 125 -12.59 8.45 -0.06
N TRP A 126 -11.32 8.48 0.37
CA TRP A 126 -10.82 9.45 1.35
C TRP A 126 -10.98 10.90 0.87
N LEU A 127 -10.59 11.20 -0.37
CA LEU A 127 -10.75 12.54 -0.94
C LEU A 127 -12.24 12.95 -1.00
N ALA A 128 -13.11 12.02 -1.42
CA ALA A 128 -14.55 12.28 -1.46
C ALA A 128 -15.16 12.51 -0.07
N GLU A 129 -14.78 11.72 0.95
CA GLU A 129 -15.21 11.91 2.35
C GLU A 129 -14.76 13.27 2.91
N ASN A 130 -13.67 13.83 2.38
CA ASN A 130 -13.16 15.15 2.74
C ASN A 130 -13.66 16.27 1.80
N GLY A 131 -14.70 16.02 1.01
CA GLY A 131 -15.37 17.02 0.18
C GLY A 131 -14.66 17.34 -1.14
N PHE A 132 -13.78 16.46 -1.63
CA PHE A 132 -13.08 16.62 -2.90
C PHE A 132 -13.53 15.59 -3.93
N ASP A 133 -14.01 16.07 -5.08
CA ASP A 133 -14.39 15.27 -6.26
C ASP A 133 -13.25 15.11 -7.28
N SER A 134 -12.07 15.62 -6.94
CA SER A 134 -10.93 15.76 -7.84
C SER A 134 -9.61 15.78 -7.06
N GLY A 135 -8.58 15.16 -7.61
CA GLY A 135 -7.25 15.08 -7.00
C GLY A 135 -6.38 13.98 -7.60
N ALA A 136 -5.34 13.62 -6.87
CA ALA A 136 -4.45 12.50 -7.20
C ALA A 136 -4.38 11.49 -6.05
N VAL A 137 -4.23 10.22 -6.39
CA VAL A 137 -3.94 9.14 -5.44
C VAL A 137 -2.68 8.43 -5.91
N PHE A 138 -1.74 8.26 -4.99
CA PHE A 138 -0.47 7.61 -5.22
C PHE A 138 -0.33 6.44 -4.25
N ASP A 139 -0.27 5.21 -4.77
CA ASP A 139 0.01 4.01 -3.99
C ASP A 139 1.42 3.50 -4.27
N VAL A 140 2.33 3.70 -3.31
CA VAL A 140 3.71 3.25 -3.41
C VAL A 140 3.80 1.79 -2.98
N GLY A 141 3.85 0.88 -3.95
CA GLY A 141 4.08 -0.54 -3.72
C GLY A 141 5.53 -0.99 -3.96
N GLN A 142 5.81 -2.25 -3.59
CA GLN A 142 7.14 -2.84 -3.80
C GLN A 142 7.45 -3.19 -5.23
N SER A 143 6.48 -3.77 -5.91
CA SER A 143 6.60 -4.18 -7.30
C SER A 143 6.19 -3.09 -8.28
N ALA A 144 5.30 -2.18 -7.88
CA ALA A 144 4.77 -1.13 -8.74
C ALA A 144 4.18 0.02 -7.93
N LEU A 145 4.19 1.21 -8.52
CA LEU A 145 3.41 2.35 -8.07
C LEU A 145 2.08 2.34 -8.83
N LYS A 146 0.96 2.55 -8.14
CA LYS A 146 -0.33 2.79 -8.80
C LYS A 146 -0.72 4.23 -8.58
N ILE A 147 -1.18 4.86 -9.64
CA ILE A 147 -1.41 6.29 -9.69
C ILE A 147 -2.75 6.49 -10.34
N ASP A 148 -3.49 7.42 -9.77
CA ASP A 148 -4.85 7.69 -10.18
C ASP A 148 -5.12 9.19 -10.07
N LEU A 149 -5.33 9.80 -11.22
CA LEU A 149 -5.58 11.21 -11.37
C LEU A 149 -7.01 11.36 -11.84
N PHE A 150 -7.83 12.13 -11.13
CA PHE A 150 -9.24 12.24 -11.46
C PHE A 150 -9.77 13.65 -11.21
N ALA A 151 -10.69 14.05 -12.08
CA ALA A 151 -11.43 15.30 -12.02
C ALA A 151 -12.76 15.14 -12.78
N PRO A 152 -13.70 16.10 -12.66
CA PRO A 152 -14.97 16.02 -13.40
C PRO A 152 -14.82 15.86 -14.93
N GLN A 153 -13.69 16.31 -15.49
CA GLN A 153 -13.41 16.25 -16.93
C GLN A 153 -12.83 14.90 -17.39
N GLY A 154 -12.44 14.03 -16.46
CA GLY A 154 -11.89 12.71 -16.78
C GLY A 154 -10.97 12.14 -15.71
N GLU A 155 -10.51 10.91 -15.97
CA GLU A 155 -9.63 10.16 -15.08
C GLU A 155 -8.51 9.47 -15.87
N GLU A 156 -7.39 9.24 -15.17
CA GLU A 156 -6.27 8.47 -15.68
C GLU A 156 -5.68 7.60 -14.58
N VAL A 157 -5.72 6.28 -14.79
CA VAL A 157 -5.12 5.29 -13.90
C VAL A 157 -3.87 4.73 -14.56
N ARG A 158 -2.74 4.75 -13.85
CA ARG A 158 -1.45 4.20 -14.29
C ARG A 158 -0.94 3.20 -13.26
N ILE A 159 -0.38 2.10 -13.73
CA ILE A 159 0.41 1.17 -12.92
C ILE A 159 1.82 1.18 -13.50
N VAL A 160 2.76 1.73 -12.75
CA VAL A 160 4.16 1.85 -13.16
C VAL A 160 4.97 0.81 -12.42
N ALA A 161 5.48 -0.18 -13.17
CA ALA A 161 6.35 -1.21 -12.63
C ALA A 161 7.62 -0.57 -12.03
N ARG A 162 8.10 -1.11 -10.91
CA ARG A 162 9.34 -0.65 -10.31
C ARG A 162 10.52 -1.05 -11.19
N ASP A 163 11.36 -0.07 -11.51
CA ASP A 163 12.65 -0.33 -12.16
C ASP A 163 13.60 -0.91 -11.12
N LEU A 164 13.84 -2.22 -11.18
CA LEU A 164 14.68 -2.94 -10.21
C LEU A 164 16.18 -2.61 -10.36
N GLN A 165 16.61 -2.01 -11.48
CA GLN A 165 17.99 -1.54 -11.63
C GLN A 165 18.18 -0.21 -10.90
N ARG A 166 17.18 0.69 -10.95
CA ARG A 166 17.22 1.99 -10.28
C ARG A 166 16.80 1.93 -8.81
N ALA A 167 15.83 1.09 -8.49
CA ALA A 167 15.23 0.95 -7.17
C ALA A 167 15.13 -0.53 -6.81
N PRO A 168 16.26 -1.17 -6.43
CA PRO A 168 16.27 -2.60 -6.17
C PRO A 168 15.42 -2.96 -4.96
N ILE A 169 14.81 -4.14 -5.04
CA ILE A 169 14.10 -4.75 -3.92
C ILE A 169 15.11 -5.53 -3.10
N ILE A 170 15.11 -5.32 -1.78
CA ILE A 170 15.97 -6.05 -0.85
C ILE A 170 15.13 -7.05 -0.07
N PHE A 171 15.53 -8.32 -0.13
CA PHE A 171 14.93 -9.37 0.69
C PHE A 171 15.53 -9.35 2.09
N GLU A 172 14.77 -9.81 3.11
CA GLU A 172 15.25 -9.79 4.50
C GLU A 172 16.56 -10.57 4.69
N ALA A 173 16.71 -11.70 4.00
CA ALA A 173 17.92 -12.50 4.05
C ALA A 173 19.17 -11.78 3.46
N GLU A 174 18.95 -10.83 2.56
CA GLU A 174 20.00 -9.99 1.99
C GLU A 174 20.28 -8.79 2.89
N ARG A 175 19.23 -8.18 3.46
CA ARG A 175 19.34 -7.05 4.38
C ARG A 175 20.35 -7.30 5.50
N ILE A 176 20.29 -8.46 6.16
CA ILE A 176 21.21 -8.82 7.26
C ILE A 176 22.69 -8.82 6.80
N LYS A 177 22.94 -9.05 5.51
CA LYS A 177 24.28 -9.06 4.91
C LYS A 177 24.71 -7.68 4.41
N LEU A 178 23.78 -6.75 4.26
CA LEU A 178 24.04 -5.39 3.79
C LEU A 178 24.32 -4.47 4.99
N GLY A 179 25.43 -3.75 4.94
CA GLY A 179 25.70 -2.69 5.91
C GLY A 179 24.74 -1.51 5.76
N GLU A 180 24.58 -0.71 6.82
CA GLU A 180 23.69 0.45 6.87
C GLU A 180 23.90 1.44 5.71
N ALA A 181 25.16 1.68 5.32
CA ALA A 181 25.49 2.58 4.21
C ALA A 181 24.87 2.13 2.88
N ARG A 182 24.88 0.82 2.59
CA ARG A 182 24.30 0.28 1.36
C ARG A 182 22.78 0.33 1.41
N LEU A 183 22.16 0.06 2.56
CA LEU A 183 20.71 0.21 2.74
C LEU A 183 20.27 1.67 2.55
N ALA A 184 21.04 2.64 3.06
CA ALA A 184 20.77 4.06 2.87
C ALA A 184 20.86 4.49 1.39
N GLU A 185 21.85 3.99 0.66
CA GLU A 185 21.98 4.23 -0.79
C GLU A 185 20.76 3.70 -1.56
N ILE A 186 20.35 2.45 -1.28
CA ILE A 186 19.17 1.83 -1.89
C ILE A 186 17.88 2.58 -1.54
N GLY A 187 17.77 3.04 -0.29
CA GLY A 187 16.63 3.82 0.16
C GLY A 187 16.55 5.18 -0.52
N ALA A 188 17.69 5.85 -0.73
CA ALA A 188 17.77 7.07 -1.50
C ALA A 188 17.40 6.83 -2.97
N ALA A 189 17.96 5.80 -3.62
CA ALA A 189 17.65 5.48 -5.01
C ALA A 189 16.16 5.14 -5.22
N SER A 190 15.56 4.41 -4.28
CA SER A 190 14.12 4.12 -4.26
C SER A 190 13.28 5.39 -4.11
N LEU A 191 13.69 6.32 -3.25
CA LEU A 191 13.02 7.61 -3.07
C LEU A 191 13.06 8.44 -4.35
N GLU A 192 14.23 8.54 -4.99
CA GLU A 192 14.40 9.26 -6.26
C GLU A 192 13.53 8.67 -7.37
N PHE A 193 13.48 7.33 -7.47
CA PHE A 193 12.60 6.64 -8.42
C PHE A 193 11.13 6.98 -8.18
N VAL A 194 10.66 6.93 -6.93
CA VAL A 194 9.27 7.30 -6.61
C VAL A 194 9.02 8.76 -6.98
N ALA A 195 9.90 9.69 -6.59
CA ALA A 195 9.75 11.11 -6.92
C ALA A 195 9.67 11.36 -8.43
N ASP A 196 10.48 10.66 -9.24
CA ASP A 196 10.43 10.72 -10.70
C ASP A 196 9.08 10.26 -11.26
N VAL A 197 8.62 9.08 -10.84
CA VAL A 197 7.37 8.49 -11.35
C VAL A 197 6.16 9.35 -10.97
N LEU A 198 6.15 9.91 -9.76
CA LEU A 198 5.10 10.83 -9.33
C LEU A 198 5.10 12.12 -10.17
N ALA A 199 6.27 12.72 -10.39
CA ALA A 199 6.40 13.92 -11.22
C ALA A 199 5.97 13.66 -12.68
N GLU A 200 6.38 12.53 -13.26
CA GLU A 200 6.02 12.10 -14.61
C GLU A 200 4.52 11.84 -14.76
N SER A 201 3.89 11.33 -13.71
CA SER A 201 2.45 11.09 -13.73
C SER A 201 1.67 12.40 -13.69
N LEU A 202 2.17 13.40 -12.98
CA LEU A 202 1.61 14.75 -12.97
C LEU A 202 1.83 15.54 -14.27
N GLU A 203 2.58 14.99 -15.26
CA GLU A 203 2.60 15.46 -16.66
C GLU A 203 1.36 15.03 -17.46
N SER A 204 0.34 14.49 -16.79
CA SER A 204 -0.91 14.07 -17.42
C SER A 204 -1.59 15.21 -18.20
N ARG A 205 -2.34 14.82 -19.24
CA ARG A 205 -3.26 15.71 -19.95
C ARG A 205 -4.42 16.17 -19.07
N PHE A 206 -4.67 15.42 -17.99
CA PHE A 206 -5.58 15.79 -16.93
C PHE A 206 -4.78 16.55 -15.87
N LEU A 207 -5.24 17.76 -15.53
CA LEU A 207 -4.59 18.63 -14.55
C LEU A 207 -5.38 18.57 -13.23
N PRO A 208 -5.25 17.50 -12.44
CA PRO A 208 -5.96 17.42 -11.17
C PRO A 208 -5.53 18.60 -10.28
N PRO A 209 -6.41 19.06 -9.39
CA PRO A 209 -6.04 20.07 -8.42
C PRO A 209 -4.85 19.60 -7.59
N PRO A 210 -4.04 20.53 -7.02
CA PRO A 210 -2.83 20.25 -6.24
C PRO A 210 -3.16 19.67 -4.86
N ARG A 211 -3.81 18.50 -4.86
CA ARG A 211 -4.19 17.76 -3.66
C ARG A 211 -4.05 16.26 -3.94
N ALA A 212 -3.38 15.55 -3.04
CA ALA A 212 -3.12 14.13 -3.18
C ALA A 212 -3.29 13.35 -1.90
N VAL A 213 -3.56 12.06 -2.05
CA VAL A 213 -3.33 11.04 -1.04
C VAL A 213 -2.15 10.18 -1.48
N LEU A 214 -1.19 9.96 -0.59
CA LEU A 214 -0.03 9.10 -0.79
C LEU A 214 -0.09 7.96 0.22
N SER A 215 -0.22 6.72 -0.23
CA SER A 215 0.05 5.58 0.64
C SER A 215 1.51 5.16 0.60
N LEU A 216 2.03 4.85 1.79
CA LEU A 216 3.29 4.15 1.96
C LEU A 216 3.03 2.68 2.33
N PRO A 217 3.87 1.74 1.88
CA PRO A 217 3.67 0.30 2.07
C PRO A 217 4.15 -0.15 3.47
N CYS A 218 3.88 0.67 4.48
CA CYS A 218 4.35 0.47 5.84
C CYS A 218 3.43 1.19 6.84
N PRO A 219 3.36 0.72 8.10
CA PRO A 219 2.75 1.46 9.19
C PRO A 219 3.35 2.86 9.30
N LEU A 220 2.56 3.82 9.77
CA LEU A 220 2.97 5.21 9.80
C LEU A 220 2.52 5.87 11.11
N SER A 221 3.49 6.44 11.83
CA SER A 221 3.22 7.23 13.05
C SER A 221 2.48 8.54 12.72
N ASP A 222 2.05 9.26 13.76
CA ASP A 222 1.47 10.60 13.60
C ASP A 222 2.46 11.62 13.02
N ASP A 223 3.74 11.43 13.34
CA ASP A 223 4.85 12.24 12.83
C ASP A 223 5.33 11.81 11.43
N LEU A 224 4.58 10.94 10.75
CA LEU A 224 4.89 10.43 9.42
C LEU A 224 6.19 9.60 9.37
N VAL A 225 6.57 8.98 10.48
CA VAL A 225 7.72 8.06 10.55
C VAL A 225 7.28 6.67 10.10
N PRO A 226 7.91 6.08 9.07
CA PRO A 226 7.64 4.72 8.63
C PRO A 226 7.98 3.69 9.71
N GLY A 227 7.08 2.74 9.96
CA GLY A 227 7.29 1.60 10.84
C GLY A 227 7.96 0.41 10.15
N GLY A 228 7.95 -0.74 10.82
CA GLY A 228 8.50 -1.99 10.29
C GLY A 228 7.66 -2.52 9.12
N SER A 229 8.32 -2.89 8.03
CA SER A 229 7.67 -3.51 6.87
C SER A 229 8.67 -4.30 6.03
N THR A 230 8.19 -4.97 4.98
CA THR A 230 9.04 -5.55 3.94
C THR A 230 9.81 -4.51 3.11
N TYR A 231 9.56 -3.21 3.33
CA TYR A 231 10.31 -2.04 2.86
C TYR A 231 11.36 -1.57 3.86
N THR A 232 12.29 -2.46 4.19
CA THR A 232 13.15 -2.30 5.37
C THR A 232 14.10 -1.10 5.33
N HIS A 233 14.46 -0.62 4.13
CA HIS A 233 15.38 0.51 3.97
C HIS A 233 14.75 1.88 4.26
N TRP A 234 13.43 1.95 4.45
CA TRP A 234 12.71 3.17 4.83
C TRP A 234 12.23 3.18 6.28
N ALA A 235 12.31 2.03 6.96
CA ALA A 235 11.85 1.91 8.33
C ALA A 235 12.61 2.89 9.24
N ASN A 236 11.87 3.58 10.11
CA ASN A 236 12.35 4.57 11.08
C ASN A 236 13.01 5.83 10.50
N ASP A 237 13.00 6.04 9.17
CA ASP A 237 13.48 7.30 8.58
C ASP A 237 12.44 8.42 8.73
N ALA A 238 12.60 9.23 9.78
CA ALA A 238 11.73 10.37 10.05
C ALA A 238 11.81 11.49 8.98
N THR A 239 12.80 11.43 8.08
CA THR A 239 12.99 12.41 7.00
C THR A 239 12.48 11.91 5.64
N LEU A 240 12.02 10.65 5.55
CA LEU A 240 11.62 10.05 4.29
C LEU A 240 10.59 10.89 3.53
N VAL A 241 9.50 11.27 4.20
CA VAL A 241 8.39 11.98 3.57
C VAL A 241 8.80 13.39 3.15
N SER A 242 9.57 14.10 3.97
CA SER A 242 10.05 15.44 3.61
C SER A 242 11.01 15.40 2.43
N ARG A 243 11.96 14.45 2.42
CA ARG A 243 12.90 14.26 1.31
C ARG A 243 12.18 13.86 0.03
N LEU A 244 11.19 12.97 0.10
CA LEU A 244 10.37 12.59 -1.05
C LEU A 244 9.64 13.80 -1.64
N VAL A 245 9.03 14.64 -0.79
CA VAL A 245 8.33 15.85 -1.23
C VAL A 245 9.30 16.90 -1.79
N GLN A 246 10.48 17.07 -1.19
CA GLN A 246 11.53 17.95 -1.73
C GLN A 246 11.97 17.49 -3.12
N ALA A 247 12.26 16.19 -3.27
CA ALA A 247 12.67 15.57 -4.52
C ALA A 247 11.59 15.69 -5.60
N LEU A 248 10.32 15.51 -5.21
CA LEU A 248 9.16 15.71 -6.09
C LEU A 248 9.02 17.17 -6.51
N ASP A 249 9.04 18.12 -5.58
CA ASP A 249 8.90 19.55 -5.89
C ASP A 249 10.02 20.03 -6.82
N ALA A 250 11.27 19.62 -6.58
CA ALA A 250 12.39 19.93 -7.45
C ALA A 250 12.18 19.46 -8.90
N ARG A 251 11.61 18.26 -9.09
CA ARG A 251 11.25 17.71 -10.41
C ARG A 251 10.11 18.47 -11.07
N LEU A 252 9.09 18.85 -10.28
CA LEU A 252 7.99 19.68 -10.79
C LEU A 252 8.50 21.04 -11.29
N GLN A 253 9.49 21.63 -10.63
CA GLN A 253 10.07 22.91 -11.02
C GLN A 253 11.02 22.83 -12.23
N SER A 254 11.79 21.75 -12.35
CA SER A 254 12.79 21.60 -13.42
C SER A 254 12.21 21.11 -14.76
N ARG A 255 11.09 20.39 -14.75
CA ARG A 255 10.48 19.83 -15.96
C ARG A 255 9.70 20.90 -16.74
N ALA A 256 10.23 21.31 -17.89
CA ALA A 256 9.62 22.32 -18.75
C ALA A 256 8.20 21.96 -19.21
N ARG A 257 7.90 20.67 -19.41
CA ARG A 257 6.56 20.17 -19.79
C ARG A 257 5.49 20.42 -18.71
N LEU A 258 5.90 20.67 -17.46
CA LEU A 258 5.02 20.99 -16.34
C LEU A 258 4.76 22.49 -16.16
N ALA A 259 5.18 23.35 -17.09
CA ALA A 259 4.98 24.80 -17.00
C ALA A 259 3.51 25.21 -16.80
N GLN A 260 2.57 24.43 -17.33
CA GLN A 260 1.12 24.65 -17.21
C GLN A 260 0.45 23.77 -16.14
N CYS A 261 1.22 22.94 -15.43
CA CYS A 261 0.66 22.04 -14.44
C CYS A 261 0.24 22.84 -13.19
N HIS A 262 -1.02 22.68 -12.75
CA HIS A 262 -1.52 23.31 -11.52
C HIS A 262 -0.61 23.00 -10.32
N TRP A 263 -0.01 21.82 -10.30
CA TRP A 263 0.94 21.40 -9.27
C TRP A 263 2.21 22.23 -9.24
N ARG A 264 2.65 22.87 -10.34
CA ARG A 264 3.86 23.69 -10.37
C ARG A 264 3.61 25.13 -9.92
N THR A 265 2.42 25.66 -10.19
CA THR A 265 2.07 27.08 -9.93
C THR A 265 1.24 27.27 -8.67
N ALA A 266 0.68 26.19 -8.10
CA ALA A 266 -0.12 26.27 -6.90
C ALA A 266 0.64 26.93 -5.73
N PRO A 267 0.02 27.90 -5.04
CA PRO A 267 0.60 28.53 -3.85
C PRO A 267 0.64 27.56 -2.65
N GLU A 268 -0.27 26.58 -2.64
CA GLU A 268 -0.36 25.53 -1.64
C GLU A 268 -0.71 24.19 -2.30
N ILE A 269 -0.04 23.12 -1.87
CA ILE A 269 -0.32 21.75 -2.27
C ILE A 269 -0.66 20.94 -1.02
N ARG A 270 -1.80 20.25 -1.02
CA ARG A 270 -2.22 19.41 0.11
C ARG A 270 -1.86 17.96 -0.13
N LEU A 271 -1.14 17.34 0.80
CA LEU A 271 -0.76 15.95 0.73
C LEU A 271 -1.19 15.23 2.01
N TRP A 272 -2.11 14.29 1.88
CA TRP A 272 -2.40 13.33 2.94
C TRP A 272 -1.52 12.11 2.76
N VAL A 273 -0.88 11.66 3.83
CA VAL A 273 -0.06 10.45 3.83
C VAL A 273 -0.71 9.42 4.73
N ILE A 274 -0.80 8.18 4.27
CA ILE A 274 -1.52 7.09 4.92
C ILE A 274 -0.76 5.77 4.72
N ASN A 275 -1.03 4.77 5.55
CA ASN A 275 -0.60 3.40 5.25
C ASN A 275 -1.49 2.80 4.13
N ASP A 276 -0.93 1.95 3.27
CA ASP A 276 -1.65 1.28 2.19
C ASP A 276 -2.86 0.44 2.64
N ALA A 277 -2.74 -0.31 3.73
CA ALA A 277 -3.83 -1.12 4.29
C ALA A 277 -4.92 -0.25 4.93
N GLU A 278 -4.56 0.83 5.63
CA GLU A 278 -5.53 1.82 6.11
C GLU A 278 -6.26 2.49 4.95
N MET A 279 -5.55 2.84 3.88
CA MET A 279 -6.16 3.41 2.68
C MET A 279 -7.13 2.41 2.04
N ALA A 280 -6.70 1.16 1.85
CA ALA A 280 -7.57 0.10 1.36
C ALA A 280 -8.81 -0.12 2.24
N ALA A 281 -8.69 0.08 3.55
CA ALA A 281 -9.80 -0.05 4.48
C ALA A 281 -10.88 1.03 4.31
N VAL A 282 -10.50 2.26 3.93
CA VAL A 282 -11.47 3.30 3.53
C VAL A 282 -12.28 2.83 2.32
N GLY A 283 -11.62 2.23 1.33
CA GLY A 283 -12.27 1.67 0.15
C GLY A 283 -13.18 0.49 0.51
N ALA A 284 -12.68 -0.43 1.33
CA ALA A 284 -13.42 -1.59 1.82
C ALA A 284 -14.72 -1.17 2.53
N ARG A 285 -14.66 -0.20 3.44
CA ARG A 285 -15.83 0.32 4.16
C ARG A 285 -16.93 0.80 3.20
N ARG A 286 -16.55 1.49 2.11
CA ARG A 286 -17.50 1.98 1.10
C ARG A 286 -18.11 0.85 0.25
N GLN A 287 -17.32 -0.15 -0.13
CA GLN A 287 -17.78 -1.26 -0.99
C GLN A 287 -18.59 -2.29 -0.22
N ALA A 288 -18.13 -2.61 0.99
CA ALA A 288 -18.65 -3.68 1.80
C ALA A 288 -19.81 -3.22 2.71
N GLY A 289 -19.99 -1.92 2.88
CA GLY A 289 -20.97 -1.34 3.81
C GLY A 289 -20.52 -1.39 5.27
N GLY A 290 -21.18 -0.58 6.11
CA GLY A 290 -20.87 -0.47 7.55
C GLY A 290 -21.31 -1.68 8.36
N GLY A 291 -20.89 -1.70 9.63
CA GLY A 291 -21.35 -2.67 10.63
C GLY A 291 -20.37 -3.80 10.90
N GLY A 292 -20.11 -3.98 12.20
CA GLY A 292 -19.28 -5.04 12.74
C GLY A 292 -17.78 -4.80 12.56
N LYS A 293 -16.99 -5.65 13.19
CA LYS A 293 -15.53 -5.58 13.15
C LYS A 293 -15.01 -6.24 11.87
N MET A 294 -14.41 -5.47 10.97
CA MET A 294 -13.89 -5.94 9.69
C MET A 294 -12.37 -5.87 9.65
N LEU A 295 -11.74 -6.99 9.31
CA LEU A 295 -10.31 -7.04 9.00
C LEU A 295 -10.13 -6.80 7.50
N VAL A 296 -9.35 -5.79 7.14
CA VAL A 296 -8.96 -5.51 5.76
C VAL A 296 -7.53 -6.01 5.57
N LEU A 297 -7.32 -6.88 4.59
CA LEU A 297 -6.03 -7.49 4.28
C LEU A 297 -5.58 -7.07 2.88
N THR A 298 -4.42 -6.41 2.79
CA THR A 298 -3.75 -6.15 1.52
C THR A 298 -2.72 -7.24 1.26
N LEU A 299 -2.77 -7.89 0.09
CA LEU A 299 -1.84 -8.94 -0.30
C LEU A 299 -1.03 -8.49 -1.52
N GLY A 300 0.25 -8.19 -1.29
CA GLY A 300 1.21 -7.81 -2.32
C GLY A 300 2.56 -8.44 -2.06
N TYR A 301 3.60 -7.60 -2.01
CA TYR A 301 4.93 -8.09 -1.66
C TYR A 301 5.01 -8.67 -0.25
N GLY A 302 4.41 -7.95 0.70
CA GLY A 302 4.07 -8.46 2.02
C GLY A 302 2.58 -8.24 2.29
N PRO A 303 2.02 -8.93 3.29
CA PRO A 303 0.65 -8.72 3.73
C PRO A 303 0.57 -7.52 4.68
N GLY A 304 -0.33 -6.58 4.39
CA GLY A 304 -0.70 -5.48 5.28
C GLY A 304 -2.09 -5.69 5.86
N ALA A 305 -2.35 -5.13 7.04
CA ALA A 305 -3.68 -5.19 7.64
C ALA A 305 -4.14 -3.85 8.20
N ALA A 306 -5.43 -3.63 8.13
CA ALA A 306 -6.12 -2.60 8.89
C ALA A 306 -7.43 -3.15 9.45
N LEU A 307 -7.82 -2.66 10.61
CA LEU A 307 -9.07 -2.97 11.24
C LEU A 307 -10.03 -1.82 11.06
N VAL A 308 -11.27 -2.14 10.69
CA VAL A 308 -12.39 -1.19 10.65
C VAL A 308 -13.35 -1.53 11.78
N GLU A 309 -13.57 -0.56 12.67
CA GLU A 309 -14.51 -0.62 13.79
C GLU A 309 -15.47 0.56 13.70
N GLY A 310 -16.77 0.27 13.65
CA GLY A 310 -17.86 1.24 13.47
C GLY A 310 -18.84 0.84 12.38
#